data_AF-A0A9E2MQS9-F1
#
_entry.id   AF-A0A9E2MQS9-F1
#
_cell.length_a   1.000
_cell.length_b   1.000
_cell.length_c   1.000
_cell.angle_alpha   90.00
_cell.angle_beta   90.00
_cell.angle_gamma   90.00
#
_symmetry.space_group_name_H-M   'P 1'
#
loop_
_entity.id
_entity.type
_entity.pdbx_description
1 polymer ?
#
loop_
_entity_poly.entity_id
_entity_poly.type
_entity_poly.pdbx_seq_one_letter_code
_entity_poly.pdbx_strand_id
1 'polypeptide(L)' 'RPGVLASISSILAKNSISIANVSQEERKEGKTVPVVILTHKAKEGNMRKAIAKINAMDYVTKKTVVIRIEE' A
#
# COMPACT_ATOMS: atom_id res chain seq x y z
N ARG A 1 -13.43 5.56 -4.49
CA ARG A 1 -13.28 4.86 -5.79
C ARG A 1 -13.12 3.37 -5.52
N PRO A 2 -13.98 2.50 -6.08
CA PRO A 2 -13.80 1.05 -5.99
C PRO A 2 -12.51 0.59 -6.69
N GLY A 3 -11.91 -0.52 -6.26
CA GLY A 3 -10.75 -1.15 -6.93
C GLY A 3 -9.36 -0.63 -6.54
N VAL A 4 -9.26 0.41 -5.70
CA VAL A 4 -7.98 0.93 -5.20
C VAL A 4 -7.19 -0.13 -4.44
N LEU A 5 -7.82 -0.80 -3.45
CA LEU A 5 -7.17 -1.86 -2.68
C LEU A 5 -6.75 -3.04 -3.56
N ALA A 6 -7.59 -3.46 -4.51
CA ALA A 6 -7.26 -4.56 -5.42
C ALA A 6 -6.01 -4.25 -6.26
N SER A 7 -5.88 -3.00 -6.71
CA SER A 7 -4.72 -2.55 -7.49
C SER A 7 -3.43 -2.53 -6.65
N ILE A 8 -3.51 -2.03 -5.42
CA ILE A 8 -2.37 -2.02 -4.48
C ILE A 8 -1.94 -3.46 -4.16
N SER A 9 -2.90 -4.32 -3.82
CA SER A 9 -2.64 -5.75 -3.55
C SER A 9 -2.02 -6.46 -4.74
N SER A 10 -2.49 -6.18 -5.97
CA SER A 10 -1.89 -6.74 -7.19
C SER A 10 -0.43 -6.31 -7.37
N ILE A 11 -0.08 -5.06 -7.07
CA ILE A 11 1.31 -4.60 -7.11
C ILE A 11 2.18 -5.32 -6.08
N LEU A 12 1.70 -5.43 -4.84
CA LEU A 12 2.43 -6.12 -3.77
C LEU A 12 2.67 -7.58 -4.15
N ALA A 13 1.64 -8.29 -4.63
CA ALA A 13 1.75 -9.68 -5.09
C ALA A 13 2.75 -9.84 -6.25
N LYS A 14 2.72 -8.96 -7.26
CA LYS A 14 3.68 -8.95 -8.38
C LYS A 14 5.14 -8.71 -7.95
N ASN A 15 5.37 -8.18 -6.75
CA ASN A 15 6.70 -8.00 -6.17
C ASN A 15 7.00 -9.04 -5.06
N SER A 16 6.24 -10.12 -4.97
CA SER A 16 6.41 -11.17 -3.96
C SER A 16 6.33 -10.64 -2.52
N ILE A 17 5.38 -9.75 -2.25
CA ILE A 17 5.12 -9.18 -0.92
C ILE A 17 3.73 -9.64 -0.46
N SER A 18 3.68 -10.44 0.59
CA SER A 18 2.44 -10.89 1.21
C SER A 18 1.92 -9.87 2.22
N ILE A 19 0.61 -9.64 2.20
CA ILE A 19 -0.08 -8.75 3.13
C ILE A 19 -0.44 -9.55 4.39
N ALA A 20 -0.10 -9.01 5.55
CA ALA A 20 -0.50 -9.55 6.85
C ALA A 20 -1.79 -8.89 7.35
N ASN A 21 -1.94 -7.57 7.17
CA ASN A 21 -3.14 -6.84 7.55
C ASN A 21 -3.36 -5.60 6.67
N VAL A 22 -4.62 -5.21 6.49
CA VAL A 22 -5.02 -3.95 5.84
C VAL A 22 -6.03 -3.24 6.73
N SER A 23 -5.78 -1.98 7.03
CA SER A 23 -6.72 -1.11 7.72
C SER A 23 -7.01 0.12 6.85
N GLN A 24 -8.29 0.38 6.62
CA GLN A 24 -8.79 1.58 5.94
C GLN A 24 -9.79 2.26 6.86
N GLU A 25 -9.42 3.39 7.44
CA GLU A 25 -10.32 4.14 8.33
C GLU A 25 -11.37 4.89 7.52
N GLU A 26 -12.64 4.72 7.85
CA GLU A 26 -13.69 5.52 7.22
C GLU A 26 -13.52 7.01 7.55
N ARG A 27 -13.58 7.85 6.51
CA ARG A 27 -13.79 9.29 6.66
C ARG A 27 -15.07 9.67 5.94
N LYS A 28 -15.67 10.78 6.40
CA LYS A 28 -16.81 11.43 5.73
C LYS A 28 -16.59 11.48 4.22
N GLU A 29 -17.66 11.25 3.47
CA GLU A 29 -17.69 11.28 2.01
C GLU A 29 -16.92 12.47 1.42
N GLY A 30 -16.18 12.21 0.33
CA GLY A 30 -15.47 13.24 -0.43
C GLY A 30 -14.05 13.55 0.02
N LYS A 31 -13.50 12.88 1.04
CA LYS A 31 -12.11 13.08 1.50
C LYS A 31 -11.18 11.92 1.13
N THR A 32 -9.88 12.23 1.01
CA THR A 32 -8.83 11.19 0.94
C THR A 32 -8.93 10.28 2.16
N VAL A 33 -8.95 8.98 1.90
CA VAL A 33 -9.02 7.93 2.92
C VAL A 33 -7.63 7.34 3.14
N PRO A 34 -7.11 7.33 4.38
CA PRO A 34 -5.83 6.68 4.66
C PRO A 34 -5.98 5.15 4.59
N VAL A 35 -4.95 4.49 4.05
CA VAL A 35 -4.83 3.03 4.03
C VAL A 35 -3.50 2.66 4.68
N VAL A 36 -3.55 1.78 5.66
CA VAL A 36 -2.39 1.21 6.35
C VAL A 36 -2.30 -0.26 5.98
N ILE A 37 -1.13 -0.68 5.50
CA ILE A 37 -0.86 -2.07 5.11
C ILE A 37 0.32 -2.58 5.93
N LEU A 38 0.08 -3.64 6.69
CA LEU A 38 1.12 -4.43 7.32
C LEU A 38 1.46 -5.60 6.40
N THR A 39 2.74 -5.79 6.10
CA THR A 39 3.21 -6.91 5.26
C THR A 39 3.92 -7.94 6.11
N HIS A 40 4.02 -9.16 5.60
CA HIS A 40 5.04 -10.10 6.07
C HIS A 40 6.44 -9.60 5.69
N LYS A 41 7.48 -10.30 6.18
CA LYS A 41 8.88 -10.04 5.84
C LYS A 41 9.06 -10.07 4.32
N ALA A 42 9.63 -9.00 3.78
CA ALA A 42 9.85 -8.84 2.35
C ALA A 42 11.24 -8.25 2.08
N LYS A 43 11.77 -8.52 0.89
CA LYS A 43 13.04 -7.93 0.45
C LYS A 43 12.85 -6.41 0.27
N GLU A 44 13.72 -5.61 0.87
CA GLU A 44 13.70 -4.14 0.76
C GLU A 44 13.66 -3.67 -0.71
N GLY A 45 14.41 -4.32 -1.60
CA GLY A 45 14.40 -4.01 -3.03
C GLY A 45 13.02 -4.22 -3.69
N ASN A 46 12.28 -5.26 -3.27
CA ASN A 46 10.93 -5.51 -3.75
C ASN A 46 9.96 -4.47 -3.19
N MET A 47 10.09 -4.12 -1.91
CA MET A 47 9.29 -3.08 -1.27
C MET A 47 9.45 -1.74 -2.00
N ARG A 48 10.69 -1.31 -2.27
CA ARG A 48 10.96 -0.07 -3.01
C ARG A 48 10.34 -0.07 -4.41
N LYS A 49 10.45 -1.19 -5.14
CA LYS A 49 9.80 -1.34 -6.46
C LYS A 49 8.28 -1.26 -6.39
N ALA A 50 7.67 -1.88 -5.39
CA ALA A 50 6.22 -1.82 -5.18
C ALA A 50 5.76 -0.40 -4.84
N ILE A 51 6.44 0.27 -3.91
CA ILE A 51 6.11 1.63 -3.47
C ILE A 51 6.25 2.65 -4.61
N ALA A 52 7.28 2.51 -5.46
CA ALA A 52 7.42 3.36 -6.65
C ALA A 52 6.20 3.25 -7.59
N LYS A 53 5.69 2.03 -7.81
CA LYS A 53 4.50 1.79 -8.64
C LYS A 53 3.23 2.32 -7.98
N ILE A 54 3.08 2.16 -6.67
CA ILE A 54 1.93 2.67 -5.91
C ILE A 54 1.89 4.20 -5.98
N ASN A 55 3.02 4.87 -5.76
CA ASN A 55 3.10 6.34 -5.83
C ASN A 55 2.82 6.93 -7.21
N ALA A 56 2.93 6.13 -8.28
CA ALA A 56 2.63 6.56 -9.64
C ALA A 56 1.15 6.42 -10.02
N MET A 57 0.31 5.88 -9.13
CA MET A 57 -1.13 5.74 -9.37
C MET A 57 -1.84 7.09 -9.29
N ASP A 58 -2.79 7.31 -10.19
CA ASP A 58 -3.60 8.53 -10.33
C ASP A 58 -4.43 8.87 -9.08
N TYR A 59 -4.79 7.89 -8.26
CA TYR A 59 -5.59 8.06 -7.04
C TYR A 59 -4.76 8.08 -5.74
N VAL A 60 -3.43 8.05 -5.81
CA VAL A 60 -2.55 8.20 -4.63
C VAL A 60 -2.21 9.69 -4.47
N THR A 61 -2.87 10.35 -3.51
CA THR A 61 -2.79 11.81 -3.35
C THR A 61 -1.54 12.30 -2.60
N LYS A 62 -0.83 11.40 -1.91
CA LYS A 62 0.40 11.69 -1.17
C LYS A 62 1.36 10.52 -1.26
N LYS A 63 2.66 10.80 -1.17
CA LYS A 63 3.71 9.76 -1.16
C LYS A 63 3.45 8.76 -0.03
N THR A 64 3.55 7.47 -0.34
CA THR A 64 3.48 6.39 0.64
C THR A 64 4.64 6.49 1.63
N VAL A 65 4.32 6.36 2.91
CA VAL A 65 5.29 6.29 3.99
C VAL A 65 5.53 4.82 4.33
N VAL A 66 6.78 4.44 4.52
CA VAL A 66 7.19 3.07 4.89
C VAL A 66 7.90 3.14 6.23
N ILE A 67 7.39 2.40 7.21
CA ILE A 67 8.00 2.22 8.52
C ILE A 67 8.39 0.74 8.61
N ARG A 68 9.68 0.47 8.85
CA ARG A 68 10.15 -0.90 9.07
C ARG A 68 9.82 -1.32 10.49
N ILE A 69 9.38 -2.56 10.63
CA ILE A 69 9.17 -3.22 11.92
C ILE A 69 10.29 -4.26 12.02
N GLU A 70 11.12 -4.10 13.03
CA GLU A 70 12.15 -5.06 13.43
C GLU A 70 11.66 -5.74 14.72
N GLU A 71 12.07 -6.99 14.93
CA GLU A 71 11.92 -7.67 16.23
C GLU A 71 13.06 -7.28 17.19
#